data_AF-A0A0P0Z687-F1
#
_entry.id   AF-A0A0P0Z687-F1
#
_cell.length_a   1.000
_cell.length_b   1.000
_cell.length_c   1.000
_cell.angle_alpha   90.00
_cell.angle_beta   90.00
_cell.angle_gamma   90.00
#
_symmetry.space_group_name_H-M   'P 1'
#
loop_
_entity.id
_entity.type
_entity.pdbx_description
1 polymer ?
#
loop_
_entity_poly.entity_id
_entity_poly.type
_entity_poly.pdbx_seq_one_letter_code
_entity_poly.pdbx_strand_id
1 'polypeptide(L)'
;MSKLPAVLWNRELAATVGRLAVVAGVAAVALAVVLPRLGVGTGPVFVSVRPPQVLPGSVPAEPEPGSQAGETGLVVDDAQAWLRDLAVGPERPAFERGVRAAPGALCAAFAAAGWRMEGWTGSALGEARAECAGERVYPAPGDGGDATRSFAMLRGPGPEAVREMRMKLNLLDPATADAAARDAAAAVSAAFERMSWPAPSDLARRIAALEPFEAEDEGTIIRFWREAGEVPRYNLAIRLPGPLAIPDASRMAPRPGTEPAGG
;
A
#
# COMPACT_ATOMS: atom_id res chain seq x y z
N MET A 1 -41.80 -54.13 17.56
CA MET A 1 -41.29 -53.77 18.90
C MET A 1 -39.99 -53.01 18.67
N SER A 2 -39.74 -51.76 19.02
CA SER A 2 -40.47 -50.72 19.76
C SER A 2 -39.98 -49.38 19.22
N LYS A 3 -40.89 -48.44 18.96
CA LYS A 3 -40.57 -47.02 18.75
C LYS A 3 -40.73 -46.32 20.10
N LEU A 4 -39.64 -45.78 20.64
CA LEU A 4 -39.61 -44.84 21.77
C LEU A 4 -38.92 -43.54 21.30
N PRO A 5 -39.19 -42.38 21.94
CA PRO A 5 -39.57 -41.19 21.20
C PRO A 5 -38.49 -40.12 21.19
N ALA A 6 -38.23 -39.56 20.00
CA ALA A 6 -37.33 -38.45 19.73
C ALA A 6 -37.79 -37.08 20.28
N VAL A 7 -38.86 -37.04 21.09
CA VAL A 7 -39.52 -35.79 21.50
C VAL A 7 -38.90 -35.17 22.76
N LEU A 8 -38.16 -35.93 23.55
CA LEU A 8 -37.56 -35.42 24.81
C LEU A 8 -36.26 -34.64 24.60
N TRP A 9 -35.54 -34.81 23.48
CA TRP A 9 -34.23 -34.16 23.27
C TRP A 9 -34.35 -32.65 22.97
N ASN A 10 -35.44 -32.22 22.32
CA ASN A 10 -35.58 -30.82 21.87
C ASN A 10 -35.84 -29.82 23.01
N ARG A 11 -36.25 -30.26 24.20
CA ARG A 11 -36.57 -29.33 25.30
C ARG A 11 -35.34 -28.88 26.11
N GLU A 12 -34.31 -29.71 26.24
CA GLU A 12 -33.10 -29.34 26.98
C GLU A 12 -32.18 -28.41 26.17
N LEU A 13 -32.11 -28.58 24.85
CA LEU A 13 -31.33 -27.68 23.98
C LEU A 13 -31.89 -26.26 23.95
N ALA A 14 -33.22 -26.10 23.93
CA ALA A 14 -33.87 -24.79 23.94
C ALA A 14 -33.61 -24.00 25.24
N ALA A 15 -33.60 -24.68 26.39
CA ALA A 15 -33.31 -24.05 27.69
C ALA A 15 -31.84 -23.58 27.80
N THR A 16 -30.92 -24.28 27.14
CA THR A 16 -29.48 -23.97 27.19
C THR A 16 -29.12 -22.78 26.30
N VAL A 17 -29.72 -22.68 25.11
CA VAL A 17 -29.55 -21.53 24.19
C VAL A 17 -30.12 -20.25 24.81
N GLY A 18 -31.28 -20.33 25.48
CA GLY A 18 -31.88 -19.18 26.17
C GLY A 18 -30.99 -18.59 27.28
N ARG A 19 -30.31 -19.44 28.07
CA ARG A 19 -29.40 -18.99 29.13
C ARG A 19 -28.14 -18.32 28.59
N LEU A 20 -27.59 -18.85 27.48
CA LEU A 20 -26.43 -18.25 26.80
C LEU A 20 -26.76 -16.86 26.22
N ALA A 21 -27.95 -16.70 25.63
CA ALA A 21 -28.39 -15.40 25.10
C ALA A 21 -28.54 -14.34 26.19
N VAL A 22 -29.05 -14.71 27.37
CA VAL A 22 -29.18 -13.78 28.52
C VAL A 22 -27.80 -13.37 29.06
N VAL A 23 -26.86 -14.31 29.21
CA VAL A 23 -25.50 -13.99 29.68
C VAL A 23 -24.76 -13.09 28.69
N ALA A 24 -24.87 -13.35 27.38
CA ALA A 24 -24.27 -12.51 26.35
C ALA A 24 -24.89 -11.09 26.34
N GLY A 25 -26.21 -10.98 26.54
CA GLY A 25 -26.91 -9.70 26.65
C GLY A 25 -26.45 -8.87 27.85
N VAL A 26 -26.31 -9.49 29.03
CA VAL A 26 -25.85 -8.80 30.24
C VAL A 26 -24.38 -8.35 30.10
N ALA A 27 -23.52 -9.16 29.49
CA ALA A 27 -22.13 -8.78 29.23
C ALA A 27 -22.03 -7.59 28.26
N ALA A 28 -22.84 -7.57 27.19
CA ALA A 28 -22.87 -6.45 26.24
C ALA A 28 -23.35 -5.15 26.89
N VAL A 29 -24.38 -5.21 27.74
CA VAL A 29 -24.89 -4.04 28.48
C VAL A 29 -23.87 -3.54 29.51
N ALA A 30 -23.22 -4.45 30.24
CA ALA A 30 -22.16 -4.08 31.17
C ALA A 30 -20.97 -3.41 30.45
N LEU A 31 -20.57 -3.94 29.28
CA LEU A 31 -19.49 -3.36 28.49
C LEU A 31 -19.85 -1.96 27.95
N ALA A 32 -21.09 -1.77 27.48
CA ALA A 32 -21.58 -0.48 26.99
C ALA A 32 -21.70 0.60 28.08
N VAL A 33 -21.93 0.22 29.35
CA VAL A 33 -22.03 1.17 30.47
C VAL A 33 -20.66 1.47 31.10
N VAL A 34 -19.73 0.51 31.08
CA VAL A 34 -18.39 0.67 31.71
C VAL A 34 -17.41 1.40 30.79
N LEU A 35 -17.42 1.12 29.48
CA LEU A 35 -16.52 1.77 28.51
C LEU A 35 -16.55 3.31 28.51
N PRO A 36 -17.71 4.00 28.54
CA PRO A 36 -17.73 5.46 28.55
C PRO A 36 -17.27 6.06 29.89
N ARG A 37 -17.25 5.29 30.99
CA ARG A 37 -16.75 5.77 32.30
C ARG A 37 -15.23 5.65 32.46
N LEU A 38 -14.57 4.88 31.61
CA LEU A 38 -13.11 4.73 31.63
C LEU A 38 -12.36 5.90 30.97
N GLY A 39 -13.07 6.92 30.46
CA GLY A 39 -12.44 8.19 30.04
C GLY A 39 -11.39 8.04 28.94
N VAL A 40 -11.44 6.94 28.17
CA VAL A 40 -10.57 6.73 27.00
C VAL A 40 -11.07 7.65 25.90
N GLY A 41 -10.63 8.91 25.95
CA GLY A 41 -10.94 9.91 24.95
C GLY A 41 -10.39 9.48 23.60
N THR A 42 -11.26 9.05 22.69
CA THR A 42 -10.97 8.83 21.26
C THR A 42 -10.88 10.16 20.49
N GLY A 43 -10.47 11.23 21.17
CA GLY A 43 -10.23 12.51 20.53
C GLY A 43 -8.94 12.44 19.72
N PRO A 44 -8.87 13.07 18.54
CA PRO A 44 -7.60 13.25 17.84
C PRO A 44 -6.59 13.91 18.79
N VAL A 45 -5.45 13.25 19.00
CA VAL A 45 -4.32 13.81 19.74
C VAL A 45 -3.71 14.89 18.86
N PHE A 46 -4.16 16.13 19.04
CA PHE A 46 -3.51 17.28 18.42
C PHE A 46 -2.23 17.55 19.18
N VAL A 47 -1.10 17.16 18.60
CA VAL A 47 0.22 17.61 19.04
C VAL A 47 0.32 19.09 18.68
N SER A 48 0.02 19.96 19.64
CA SER A 48 0.25 21.40 19.50
C SER A 48 1.75 21.65 19.52
N VAL A 49 2.35 21.77 18.34
CA VAL A 49 3.74 22.19 18.20
C VAL A 49 3.78 23.68 18.52
N ARG A 50 4.49 24.06 19.60
CA ARG A 50 4.72 25.47 19.90
C ARG A 50 5.47 26.11 18.72
N PRO A 51 5.01 27.27 18.21
CA PRO A 51 5.77 27.99 17.20
C PRO A 51 7.16 28.35 17.75
N PRO A 52 8.21 28.32 16.92
CA PRO A 52 9.55 28.70 17.35
C PRO A 52 9.51 30.14 17.86
N GLN A 53 9.87 30.33 19.12
CA GLN A 53 10.05 31.67 19.66
C GLN A 53 11.45 32.14 19.27
N VAL A 54 11.50 33.25 18.53
CA VAL A 54 12.75 34.01 18.35
C VAL A 54 13.04 34.63 19.71
N LEU A 55 13.96 34.02 20.46
CA LEU A 55 14.50 34.64 21.66
C LEU A 55 15.19 35.94 21.21
N PRO A 56 14.92 37.08 21.87
CA PRO A 56 15.67 38.30 21.63
C PRO A 56 17.10 38.07 22.13
N GLY A 57 17.92 37.47 21.26
CA GLY A 57 19.36 37.51 21.39
C GLY A 57 19.77 38.96 21.19
N SER A 58 20.48 39.52 22.17
CA SER A 58 21.18 40.78 22.00
C SER A 58 21.94 40.72 20.68
N VAL A 59 21.58 41.58 19.73
CA VAL A 59 22.43 41.86 18.58
C VAL A 59 23.80 42.21 19.18
N PRO A 60 24.87 41.47 18.86
CA PRO A 60 26.20 41.84 19.32
C PRO A 60 26.42 43.28 18.89
N ALA A 61 26.82 44.14 19.84
CA ALA A 61 27.10 45.54 19.53
C ALA A 61 28.04 45.60 18.31
N GLU A 62 27.66 46.42 17.33
CA GLU A 62 28.47 46.64 16.14
C GLU A 62 29.88 47.02 16.60
N PRO A 63 30.93 46.28 16.18
CA PRO A 63 32.27 46.52 16.69
C PRO A 63 32.71 47.92 16.29
N GLU A 64 33.19 48.69 17.27
CA GLU A 64 33.70 50.03 17.01
C GLU A 64 34.80 49.99 15.95
N PRO A 65 34.78 50.92 14.97
CA PRO A 65 35.76 50.96 13.90
C PRO A 65 37.12 51.36 14.48
N GLY A 66 37.93 50.36 14.84
CA GLY A 66 39.29 50.59 15.32
C GLY A 66 39.90 49.50 16.21
N SER A 67 39.11 48.56 16.73
CA SER A 67 39.68 47.46 17.52
C SER A 67 40.20 46.34 16.62
N GLN A 68 41.51 46.34 16.34
CA GLN A 68 42.22 45.17 15.83
C GLN A 68 42.19 44.04 16.87
N ALA A 69 41.10 43.29 16.89
CA ALA A 69 41.07 41.97 17.48
C ALA A 69 41.87 41.04 16.57
N GLY A 70 42.88 40.37 17.15
CA GLY A 70 43.85 39.56 16.46
C GLY A 70 43.24 38.57 15.46
N GLU A 71 43.93 38.43 14.34
CA GLU A 71 43.71 37.48 13.26
C GLU A 71 43.68 36.03 13.77
N THR A 72 42.55 35.65 14.35
CA THR A 72 42.03 34.27 14.34
C THR A 72 40.57 34.32 13.92
N GLY A 73 40.28 35.20 12.96
CA GLY A 73 39.14 34.96 12.09
C GLY A 73 39.35 33.55 11.53
N LEU A 74 38.34 32.69 11.69
CA LEU A 74 38.28 31.45 10.94
C LEU A 74 38.41 31.86 9.47
N VAL A 75 39.61 31.75 8.90
CA VAL A 75 39.82 32.04 7.50
C VAL A 75 39.08 30.93 6.79
N VAL A 76 37.92 31.26 6.28
CA VAL A 76 37.14 30.39 5.41
C VAL A 76 37.84 30.41 4.05
N ASP A 77 39.10 29.98 4.02
CA ASP A 77 39.90 29.87 2.79
C ASP A 77 39.33 28.78 1.87
N ASP A 78 38.37 27.98 2.38
CA ASP A 78 37.85 26.80 1.71
C ASP A 78 36.33 26.60 1.84
N ALA A 79 35.50 27.64 2.10
CA ALA A 79 34.02 27.44 1.99
C ALA A 79 33.62 26.95 0.59
N GLN A 80 34.38 27.33 -0.43
CA GLN A 80 34.19 26.84 -1.79
C GLN A 80 34.71 25.41 -2.02
N ALA A 81 35.61 24.90 -1.18
CA ALA A 81 36.04 23.50 -1.28
C ALA A 81 34.93 22.52 -0.84
N TRP A 82 34.08 22.93 0.10
CA TRP A 82 32.92 22.17 0.56
C TRP A 82 31.66 22.44 -0.26
N LEU A 83 31.56 23.61 -0.88
CA LEU A 83 30.52 23.98 -1.85
C LEU A 83 31.03 23.78 -3.28
N ARG A 84 31.63 22.62 -3.58
CA ARG A 84 31.82 22.24 -4.98
C ARG A 84 30.43 22.17 -5.61
N ASP A 85 30.22 22.94 -6.68
CA ASP A 85 29.13 22.66 -7.60
C ASP A 85 29.21 21.17 -7.90
N LEU A 86 28.20 20.40 -7.50
CA LEU A 86 28.08 19.05 -7.99
C LEU A 86 28.16 19.20 -9.51
N ALA A 87 29.14 18.56 -10.14
CA ALA A 87 29.15 18.39 -11.58
C ALA A 87 28.05 17.39 -11.95
N VAL A 88 26.80 17.69 -11.58
CA VAL A 88 25.63 17.20 -12.27
C VAL A 88 25.81 17.72 -13.69
N GLY A 89 26.20 16.82 -14.58
CA GLY A 89 26.11 17.08 -16.01
C GLY A 89 24.66 17.45 -16.39
N PRO A 90 24.31 17.49 -17.68
CA PRO A 90 22.91 17.71 -18.09
C PRO A 90 21.91 16.68 -17.51
N GLU A 91 22.40 15.62 -16.86
CA GLU A 91 21.61 14.56 -16.25
C GLU A 91 21.21 14.90 -14.82
N ARG A 92 19.93 15.21 -14.66
CA ARG A 92 19.30 15.57 -13.39
C ARG A 92 19.29 14.36 -12.44
N PRO A 93 19.50 14.55 -11.11
CA PRO A 93 19.30 13.49 -10.14
C PRO A 93 17.86 12.97 -10.26
N ALA A 94 17.74 11.67 -10.45
CA ALA A 94 16.44 11.05 -10.69
C ALA A 94 15.94 10.44 -9.38
N PHE A 95 14.91 11.06 -8.81
CA PHE A 95 14.27 10.59 -7.59
C PHE A 95 13.37 9.42 -7.94
N GLU A 96 13.73 8.23 -7.47
CA GLU A 96 12.87 7.05 -7.57
C GLU A 96 12.11 6.86 -6.27
N ARG A 97 10.78 6.70 -6.38
CA ARG A 97 9.96 6.24 -5.27
C ARG A 97 9.81 4.72 -5.42
N GLY A 98 10.52 3.97 -4.56
CA GLY A 98 10.41 2.52 -4.49
C GLY A 98 9.22 2.08 -3.63
N VAL A 99 8.57 0.98 -4.03
CA VAL A 99 7.59 0.29 -3.19
C VAL A 99 8.32 -0.37 -2.02
N ARG A 100 7.95 -0.01 -0.78
CA ARG A 100 8.65 -0.47 0.44
C ARG A 100 8.08 -1.73 1.06
N ALA A 101 7.13 -2.39 0.40
CA ALA A 101 6.53 -3.63 0.89
C ALA A 101 7.25 -4.86 0.32
N ALA A 102 7.59 -5.81 1.20
CA ALA A 102 8.02 -7.13 0.76
C ALA A 102 6.92 -7.78 -0.11
N PRO A 103 7.24 -8.40 -1.26
CA PRO A 103 6.21 -8.93 -2.16
C PRO A 103 5.24 -9.91 -1.50
N GLY A 104 5.74 -10.80 -0.63
CA GLY A 104 4.89 -11.71 0.14
C GLY A 104 3.88 -11.01 1.05
N ALA A 105 4.18 -9.80 1.54
CA ALA A 105 3.25 -9.01 2.34
C ALA A 105 2.08 -8.47 1.50
N LEU A 106 2.29 -8.22 0.19
CA LEU A 106 1.21 -7.83 -0.72
C LEU A 106 0.29 -9.01 -1.03
N CYS A 107 0.85 -10.20 -1.27
CA CYS A 107 0.05 -11.43 -1.40
C CYS A 107 -0.77 -11.70 -0.13
N ALA A 108 -0.17 -11.49 1.04
CA ALA A 108 -0.87 -11.60 2.33
C ALA A 108 -1.96 -10.54 2.51
N ALA A 109 -1.79 -9.32 1.97
CA ALA A 109 -2.83 -8.29 2.00
C ALA A 109 -4.06 -8.70 1.16
N PHE A 110 -3.85 -9.27 -0.03
CA PHE A 110 -4.93 -9.88 -0.82
C PHE A 110 -5.60 -11.04 -0.06
N ALA A 111 -4.80 -11.90 0.59
CA ALA A 111 -5.35 -13.00 1.39
C ALA A 111 -6.20 -12.51 2.56
N ALA A 112 -5.76 -11.47 3.27
CA ALA A 112 -6.53 -10.82 4.33
C ALA A 112 -7.83 -10.16 3.82
N ALA A 113 -7.85 -9.72 2.55
CA ALA A 113 -9.07 -9.27 1.87
C ALA A 113 -9.98 -10.43 1.42
N GLY A 114 -9.63 -11.68 1.75
CA GLY A 114 -10.42 -12.89 1.47
C GLY A 114 -10.18 -13.49 0.09
N TRP A 115 -9.02 -13.24 -0.51
CA TRP A 115 -8.57 -13.96 -1.71
C TRP A 115 -7.81 -15.23 -1.34
N ARG A 116 -7.99 -16.30 -2.10
CA ARG A 116 -7.17 -17.51 -1.97
C ARG A 116 -5.89 -17.31 -2.78
N MET A 117 -4.86 -16.78 -2.11
CA MET A 117 -3.57 -16.46 -2.72
C MET A 117 -2.55 -17.58 -2.49
N GLU A 118 -1.72 -17.82 -3.51
CA GLU A 118 -0.49 -18.59 -3.40
C GLU A 118 0.63 -17.74 -2.77
N GLY A 119 1.69 -18.41 -2.32
CA GLY A 119 2.89 -17.74 -1.85
C GLY A 119 3.63 -17.01 -2.97
N TRP A 120 4.50 -16.07 -2.60
CA TRP A 120 5.41 -15.45 -3.57
C TRP A 120 6.49 -16.46 -3.98
N THR A 121 6.47 -16.89 -5.24
CA THR A 121 7.36 -17.94 -5.77
C THR A 121 7.97 -17.53 -7.10
N GLY A 122 8.98 -18.27 -7.57
CA GLY A 122 9.53 -18.08 -8.92
C GLY A 122 8.44 -18.17 -10.00
N SER A 123 8.53 -17.32 -11.01
CA SER A 123 7.58 -17.26 -12.12
C SER A 123 7.90 -18.31 -13.17
N ALA A 124 6.87 -18.85 -13.82
CA ALA A 124 7.02 -19.72 -14.98
C ALA A 124 7.70 -19.01 -16.18
N LEU A 125 7.79 -17.68 -16.16
CA LEU A 125 8.44 -16.88 -17.20
C LEU A 125 9.96 -16.73 -17.01
N GLY A 126 10.56 -17.44 -16.05
CA GLY A 126 12.00 -17.51 -15.83
C GLY A 126 12.42 -17.14 -14.40
N GLU A 127 13.60 -17.61 -14.00
CA GLU A 127 14.13 -17.52 -12.63
C GLU A 127 14.36 -16.07 -12.14
N ALA A 128 14.51 -15.12 -13.07
CA ALA A 128 14.66 -13.69 -12.76
C ALA A 128 13.34 -13.01 -12.36
N ARG A 129 12.22 -13.73 -12.36
CA ARG A 129 10.89 -13.21 -12.05
C ARG A 129 10.26 -14.03 -10.93
N ALA A 130 9.48 -13.36 -10.11
CA ALA A 130 8.62 -14.01 -9.13
C ALA A 130 7.22 -13.44 -9.20
N GLU A 131 6.26 -14.23 -8.72
CA GLU A 131 4.85 -13.89 -8.72
C GLU A 131 4.11 -14.56 -7.57
N CYS A 132 2.92 -14.06 -7.27
CA CYS A 132 1.89 -14.81 -6.59
C CYS A 132 0.58 -14.62 -7.35
N ALA A 133 -0.20 -15.68 -7.45
CA ALA A 133 -1.50 -15.66 -8.07
C ALA A 133 -2.55 -16.15 -7.08
N GLY A 134 -3.80 -15.81 -7.35
CA GLY A 134 -4.90 -16.30 -6.53
C GLY A 134 -6.24 -16.00 -7.15
N GLU A 135 -7.27 -16.51 -6.50
CA GLU A 135 -8.64 -16.30 -6.94
C GLU A 135 -9.60 -16.05 -5.79
N ARG A 136 -10.75 -15.50 -6.15
CA ARG A 136 -11.93 -15.40 -5.30
C ARG A 136 -13.12 -15.94 -6.08
N VAL A 137 -13.78 -16.94 -5.51
CA VAL A 137 -14.92 -17.63 -6.10
C VAL A 137 -16.16 -17.29 -5.29
N TYR A 138 -17.24 -16.91 -5.98
CA TYR A 138 -18.52 -16.57 -5.36
C TYR A 138 -19.49 -17.75 -5.51
N PRO A 139 -20.51 -17.86 -4.65
CA PRO A 139 -21.51 -18.91 -4.77
C PRO A 139 -22.17 -18.90 -6.16
N ALA A 140 -22.32 -20.09 -6.75
CA ALA A 140 -23.05 -20.26 -8.01
C ALA A 140 -24.57 -20.17 -7.78
N PRO A 141 -25.34 -19.72 -8.78
CA PRO A 141 -26.80 -19.80 -8.74
C PRO A 141 -27.25 -21.25 -8.96
N GLY A 142 -27.74 -21.90 -7.89
CA GLY A 142 -28.30 -23.25 -7.94
C GLY A 142 -27.32 -24.35 -8.37
N ASP A 143 -27.84 -25.55 -8.62
CA ASP A 143 -27.04 -26.68 -9.12
C ASP A 143 -26.75 -26.51 -10.62
N GLY A 144 -25.50 -26.18 -10.95
CA GLY A 144 -25.01 -26.10 -12.33
C GLY A 144 -24.89 -24.69 -12.92
N GLY A 145 -25.17 -23.65 -12.14
CA GLY A 145 -24.88 -22.26 -12.55
C GLY A 145 -23.38 -21.96 -12.57
N ASP A 146 -22.95 -21.10 -13.49
CA ASP A 146 -21.58 -20.60 -13.51
C ASP A 146 -21.35 -19.56 -12.41
N ALA A 147 -20.40 -19.82 -11.52
CA ALA A 147 -20.02 -18.90 -10.46
C ALA A 147 -19.26 -17.69 -10.98
N THR A 148 -19.54 -16.49 -10.44
CA THR A 148 -18.63 -15.35 -10.56
C THR A 148 -17.25 -15.73 -10.01
N ARG A 149 -16.19 -15.41 -10.77
CA ARG A 149 -14.80 -15.71 -10.39
C ARG A 149 -13.89 -14.53 -10.69
N SER A 150 -13.07 -14.19 -9.72
CA SER A 150 -12.06 -13.14 -9.86
C SER A 150 -10.68 -13.73 -9.69
N PHE A 151 -9.73 -13.32 -10.52
CA PHE A 151 -8.34 -13.78 -10.52
C PHE A 151 -7.42 -12.59 -10.29
N ALA A 152 -6.37 -12.77 -9.48
CA ALA A 152 -5.35 -11.76 -9.23
C ALA A 152 -3.97 -12.36 -9.45
N MET A 153 -3.05 -11.55 -9.97
CA MET A 153 -1.65 -11.91 -10.16
C MET A 153 -0.78 -10.70 -9.85
N LEU A 154 0.17 -10.87 -8.95
CA LEU A 154 1.19 -9.87 -8.63
C LEU A 154 2.53 -10.42 -9.16
N ARG A 155 3.33 -9.59 -9.82
CA ARG A 155 4.59 -10.01 -10.44
C ARG A 155 5.67 -8.94 -10.31
N GLY A 156 6.93 -9.36 -10.25
CA GLY A 156 8.07 -8.45 -10.37
C GLY A 156 9.42 -9.17 -10.50
N PRO A 157 10.53 -8.41 -10.41
CA PRO A 157 11.88 -8.95 -10.54
C PRO A 157 12.27 -9.70 -9.26
N GLY A 158 12.39 -11.02 -9.37
CA GLY A 158 12.81 -11.90 -8.27
C GLY A 158 12.09 -11.64 -6.93
N PRO A 159 12.77 -11.87 -5.79
CA PRO A 159 12.17 -11.72 -4.47
C PRO A 159 12.00 -10.27 -4.00
N GLU A 160 12.45 -9.28 -4.77
CA GLU A 160 12.71 -7.94 -4.25
C GLU A 160 11.50 -7.01 -4.30
N ALA A 161 10.71 -7.05 -5.38
CA ALA A 161 9.67 -6.06 -5.60
C ALA A 161 8.51 -6.60 -6.44
N VAL A 162 7.32 -6.05 -6.20
CA VAL A 162 6.19 -6.13 -7.15
C VAL A 162 6.26 -4.94 -8.08
N ARG A 163 6.11 -5.19 -9.39
CA ARG A 163 6.08 -4.14 -10.44
C ARG A 163 4.78 -4.12 -11.20
N GLU A 164 4.03 -5.22 -11.18
CA GLU A 164 2.77 -5.35 -11.87
C GLU A 164 1.77 -6.06 -10.98
N MET A 165 0.55 -5.53 -10.91
CA MET A 165 -0.62 -6.20 -10.37
C MET A 165 -1.68 -6.27 -11.45
N ARG A 166 -2.18 -7.47 -11.72
CA ARG A 166 -3.27 -7.71 -12.66
C ARG A 166 -4.41 -8.38 -11.96
N MET A 167 -5.63 -8.00 -12.32
CA MET A 167 -6.82 -8.67 -11.84
C MET A 167 -7.83 -8.81 -12.97
N LYS A 168 -8.52 -9.93 -13.01
CA LYS A 168 -9.61 -10.21 -13.96
C LYS A 168 -10.86 -10.58 -13.20
N LEU A 169 -11.97 -9.89 -13.48
CA LEU A 169 -13.28 -10.18 -12.91
C LEU A 169 -14.15 -10.82 -13.99
N ASN A 170 -14.59 -12.06 -13.77
CA ASN A 170 -15.56 -12.74 -14.62
C ASN A 170 -16.90 -12.78 -13.89
N LEU A 171 -17.79 -11.85 -14.23
CA LEU A 171 -19.07 -11.63 -13.55
C LEU A 171 -20.16 -12.47 -14.23
N LEU A 172 -20.15 -13.77 -13.95
CA LEU A 172 -21.05 -14.75 -14.58
C LEU A 172 -22.44 -14.72 -13.94
N ASP A 173 -22.52 -14.43 -12.64
CA ASP A 173 -23.78 -14.25 -11.92
C ASP A 173 -23.99 -12.78 -11.54
N PRO A 174 -25.04 -12.11 -12.06
CA PRO A 174 -25.38 -10.74 -11.72
C PRO A 174 -25.63 -10.51 -10.22
N ALA A 175 -26.10 -11.51 -9.48
CA ALA A 175 -26.40 -11.36 -8.04
C ALA A 175 -25.13 -11.21 -7.19
N THR A 176 -23.98 -11.70 -7.68
CA THR A 176 -22.68 -11.61 -7.01
C THR A 176 -21.74 -10.56 -7.63
N ALA A 177 -22.13 -9.92 -8.73
CA ALA A 177 -21.30 -8.98 -9.48
C ALA A 177 -20.83 -7.78 -8.62
N ASP A 178 -21.75 -7.16 -7.89
CA ASP A 178 -21.44 -6.01 -7.03
C ASP A 178 -20.52 -6.38 -5.86
N ALA A 179 -20.72 -7.58 -5.28
CA ALA A 179 -19.83 -8.08 -4.24
C ALA A 179 -18.42 -8.29 -4.81
N ALA A 180 -18.32 -8.87 -6.01
CA ALA A 180 -17.05 -9.08 -6.68
C ALA A 180 -16.29 -7.80 -6.98
N ALA A 181 -16.99 -6.76 -7.45
CA ALA A 181 -16.41 -5.45 -7.69
C ALA A 181 -15.90 -4.78 -6.40
N ARG A 182 -16.68 -4.85 -5.31
CA ARG A 182 -16.28 -4.29 -4.00
C ARG A 182 -15.08 -5.02 -3.40
N ASP A 183 -15.06 -6.34 -3.48
CA ASP A 183 -13.95 -7.16 -2.96
C ASP A 183 -12.66 -6.94 -3.75
N ALA A 184 -12.77 -6.73 -5.07
CA ALA A 184 -11.67 -6.30 -5.92
C ALA A 184 -11.12 -4.92 -5.51
N ALA A 185 -12.02 -3.94 -5.30
CA ALA A 185 -11.64 -2.61 -4.84
C ALA A 185 -10.95 -2.63 -3.46
N ALA A 186 -11.47 -3.45 -2.53
CA ALA A 186 -10.90 -3.61 -1.19
C ALA A 186 -9.49 -4.23 -1.23
N ALA A 187 -9.29 -5.28 -2.03
CA ALA A 187 -7.98 -5.92 -2.17
C ALA A 187 -6.92 -4.97 -2.77
N VAL A 188 -7.31 -4.19 -3.80
CA VAL A 188 -6.43 -3.18 -4.39
C VAL A 188 -6.09 -2.08 -3.37
N SER A 189 -7.08 -1.58 -2.64
CA SER A 189 -6.87 -0.56 -1.60
C SER A 189 -5.92 -1.05 -0.50
N ALA A 190 -6.12 -2.28 -0.03
CA ALA A 190 -5.24 -2.91 0.96
C ALA A 190 -3.80 -3.07 0.45
N ALA A 191 -3.62 -3.34 -0.84
CA ALA A 191 -2.30 -3.40 -1.45
C ALA A 191 -1.62 -2.02 -1.48
N PHE A 192 -2.32 -0.96 -1.91
CA PHE A 192 -1.79 0.41 -1.89
C PHE A 192 -1.42 0.87 -0.47
N GLU A 193 -2.30 0.60 0.50
CA GLU A 193 -2.04 0.88 1.92
C GLU A 193 -0.79 0.13 2.41
N ARG A 194 -0.67 -1.17 2.10
CA ARG A 194 0.48 -1.98 2.48
C ARG A 194 1.79 -1.47 1.87
N MET A 195 1.74 -0.95 0.65
CA MET A 195 2.89 -0.31 -0.01
C MET A 195 3.22 1.08 0.55
N SER A 196 2.34 1.64 1.39
CA SER A 196 2.36 3.07 1.75
C SER A 196 2.40 3.95 0.50
N TRP A 197 1.67 3.54 -0.53
CA TRP A 197 1.63 4.21 -1.82
C TRP A 197 0.26 4.87 -1.97
N PRO A 198 0.19 6.16 -2.34
CA PRO A 198 -1.09 6.83 -2.53
C PRO A 198 -1.80 6.19 -3.74
N ALA A 199 -3.00 5.66 -3.51
CA ALA A 199 -3.90 5.30 -4.59
C ALA A 199 -4.56 6.57 -5.15
N PRO A 200 -4.86 6.64 -6.46
CA PRO A 200 -5.76 7.67 -6.96
C PRO A 200 -7.05 7.70 -6.16
N SER A 201 -7.51 8.91 -5.80
CA SER A 201 -8.58 9.12 -4.82
C SER A 201 -9.92 8.45 -5.19
N ASP A 202 -10.17 8.21 -6.47
CA ASP A 202 -11.37 7.57 -6.98
C ASP A 202 -11.16 6.11 -7.45
N LEU A 203 -9.95 5.55 -7.31
CA LEU A 203 -9.60 4.20 -7.77
C LEU A 203 -10.57 3.15 -7.24
N ALA A 204 -10.73 3.08 -5.92
CA ALA A 204 -11.57 2.08 -5.27
C ALA A 204 -13.05 2.25 -5.68
N ARG A 205 -13.53 3.51 -5.75
CA ARG A 205 -14.89 3.83 -6.19
C ARG A 205 -15.14 3.34 -7.61
N ARG A 206 -14.24 3.64 -8.56
CA ARG A 206 -14.38 3.26 -9.97
C ARG A 206 -14.38 1.75 -10.16
N ILE A 207 -13.48 1.04 -9.48
CA ILE A 207 -13.45 -0.44 -9.51
C ILE A 207 -14.76 -1.01 -8.97
N ALA A 208 -15.23 -0.52 -7.81
CA ALA A 208 -16.47 -0.99 -7.19
C ALA A 208 -17.72 -0.67 -8.03
N ALA A 209 -17.69 0.43 -8.79
CA ALA A 209 -18.76 0.82 -9.72
C ALA A 209 -18.64 0.16 -11.11
N LEU A 210 -17.61 -0.68 -11.33
CA LEU A 210 -17.30 -1.27 -12.64
C LEU A 210 -17.18 -0.21 -13.76
N GLU A 211 -16.68 0.98 -13.41
CA GLU A 211 -16.51 2.14 -14.30
C GLU A 211 -15.12 2.10 -14.94
N PRO A 212 -14.99 1.81 -16.25
CA PRO A 212 -13.69 1.79 -16.93
C PRO A 212 -12.96 3.13 -16.83
N PHE A 213 -11.65 3.10 -16.66
CA PHE A 213 -10.81 4.30 -16.63
C PHE A 213 -9.35 3.95 -16.93
N GLU A 214 -8.58 4.99 -17.25
CA GLU A 214 -7.14 4.96 -17.32
C GLU A 214 -6.60 6.17 -16.56
N ALA A 215 -5.57 5.95 -15.75
CA ALA A 215 -4.93 6.98 -14.95
C ALA A 215 -3.42 6.74 -14.90
N GLU A 216 -2.67 7.83 -14.87
CA GLU A 216 -1.26 7.84 -14.53
C GLU A 216 -1.08 8.77 -13.33
N ASP A 217 -0.51 8.25 -12.25
CA ASP A 217 -0.28 9.01 -11.03
C ASP A 217 1.05 8.60 -10.39
N GLU A 218 1.92 9.58 -10.15
CA GLU A 218 3.28 9.38 -9.60
C GLU A 218 4.08 8.24 -10.29
N GLY A 219 3.93 8.08 -11.61
CA GLY A 219 4.59 7.02 -12.39
C GLY A 219 3.94 5.64 -12.29
N THR A 220 2.82 5.53 -11.58
CA THR A 220 1.96 4.35 -11.56
C THR A 220 0.93 4.46 -12.68
N ILE A 221 0.90 3.47 -13.57
CA ILE A 221 -0.07 3.41 -14.67
C ILE A 221 -1.16 2.42 -14.29
N ILE A 222 -2.41 2.88 -14.30
CA ILE A 222 -3.57 2.09 -13.92
C ILE A 222 -4.54 2.08 -15.08
N ARG A 223 -4.94 0.89 -15.51
CA ARG A 223 -5.96 0.71 -16.54
C ARG A 223 -7.00 -0.28 -16.09
N PHE A 224 -8.26 0.12 -16.13
CA PHE A 224 -9.41 -0.71 -15.82
C PHE A 224 -10.38 -0.67 -17.00
N TRP A 225 -10.67 -1.82 -17.61
CA TRP A 225 -11.48 -1.88 -18.83
C TRP A 225 -12.37 -3.12 -18.87
N ARG A 226 -13.50 -2.99 -19.57
CA ARG A 226 -14.41 -4.10 -19.87
C ARG A 226 -13.94 -4.83 -21.13
N GLU A 227 -13.94 -6.16 -21.12
CA GLU A 227 -13.73 -6.96 -22.34
C GLU A 227 -14.99 -6.94 -23.22
N ALA A 228 -14.81 -7.16 -24.52
CA ALA A 228 -15.91 -7.43 -25.42
C ALA A 228 -16.53 -8.81 -25.10
N GLY A 229 -17.85 -8.89 -25.15
CA GLY A 229 -18.59 -10.12 -24.89
C GLY A 229 -19.91 -9.90 -24.16
N GLU A 230 -20.75 -10.94 -24.22
CA GLU A 230 -22.05 -10.99 -23.55
C GLU A 230 -21.89 -11.00 -22.03
N VAL A 231 -20.99 -11.86 -21.53
CA VAL A 231 -20.63 -11.91 -20.11
C VAL A 231 -19.81 -10.67 -19.74
N PRO A 232 -20.20 -9.88 -18.72
CA PRO A 232 -19.40 -8.78 -18.21
C PRO A 232 -18.08 -9.30 -17.63
N ARG A 233 -16.98 -8.99 -18.31
CA ARG A 233 -15.62 -9.27 -17.85
C ARG A 233 -14.83 -7.98 -17.77
N TYR A 234 -14.08 -7.80 -16.69
CA TYR A 234 -13.27 -6.61 -16.47
C TYR A 234 -11.83 -7.01 -16.20
N ASN A 235 -10.89 -6.21 -16.69
CA ASN A 235 -9.48 -6.33 -16.36
C ASN A 235 -8.99 -5.07 -15.69
N LEU A 236 -8.20 -5.25 -14.65
CA LEU A 236 -7.38 -4.23 -14.04
C LEU A 236 -5.91 -4.57 -14.28
N ALA A 237 -5.14 -3.58 -14.70
CA ALA A 237 -3.69 -3.64 -14.75
C ALA A 237 -3.13 -2.42 -14.03
N ILE A 238 -2.28 -2.65 -13.04
CA ILE A 238 -1.56 -1.63 -12.29
C ILE A 238 -0.07 -1.90 -12.50
N ARG A 239 0.62 -0.95 -13.12
CA ARG A 239 2.07 -0.98 -13.29
C ARG A 239 2.67 0.05 -12.35
N LEU A 240 3.46 -0.43 -11.41
CA LEU A 240 4.19 0.40 -10.47
C LEU A 240 5.48 0.91 -11.15
N PRO A 241 6.00 2.08 -10.76
CA PRO A 241 7.27 2.57 -11.29
C PRO A 241 8.36 1.52 -11.07
N GLY A 242 9.15 1.27 -12.11
CA GLY A 242 10.34 0.41 -12.06
C GLY A 242 11.56 1.19 -11.59
N PRO A 243 12.68 0.49 -11.33
CA PRO A 243 13.93 1.18 -11.13
C PRO A 243 14.22 2.06 -12.34
N LEU A 244 14.57 3.32 -12.09
CA LEU A 244 15.11 4.12 -13.16
C LEU A 244 16.36 3.40 -13.65
N ALA A 245 16.49 3.19 -14.96
CA ALA A 245 17.72 2.65 -15.51
C ALA A 245 18.83 3.64 -15.14
N ILE A 246 19.57 3.37 -14.06
CA ILE A 246 20.68 4.21 -13.64
C ILE A 246 21.76 3.99 -14.70
N PRO A 247 22.12 5.00 -15.51
CA PRO A 247 23.26 4.86 -16.40
C PRO A 247 24.49 4.45 -15.60
N ASP A 248 25.31 3.60 -16.21
CA ASP A 248 26.52 2.98 -15.65
C ASP A 248 27.22 3.86 -14.59
N ALA A 249 27.45 3.27 -13.41
CA ALA A 249 28.11 3.92 -12.27
C ALA A 249 29.53 4.42 -12.59
N SER A 250 30.13 3.97 -13.70
CA SER A 250 31.36 4.54 -14.27
C SER A 250 31.28 6.06 -14.49
N ARG A 251 30.07 6.64 -14.62
CA ARG A 251 29.87 8.09 -14.69
C ARG A 251 30.15 8.85 -13.39
N MET A 252 30.14 8.16 -12.26
CA MET A 252 30.56 8.71 -10.96
C MET A 252 32.02 8.38 -10.62
N ALA A 253 32.73 7.67 -11.50
CA ALA A 253 34.16 7.45 -11.31
C ALA A 253 34.90 8.80 -11.38
N PRO A 254 35.94 9.00 -10.56
CA PRO A 254 36.81 10.16 -10.71
C PRO A 254 37.27 10.25 -12.16
N ARG A 255 37.17 11.42 -12.79
CA ARG A 255 37.84 11.63 -14.07
C ARG A 255 39.32 11.29 -13.86
N PRO A 256 39.93 10.44 -14.70
CA PRO A 256 41.37 10.22 -14.63
C PRO A 256 42.05 11.59 -14.66
N GLY A 257 42.87 11.84 -13.65
CA GLY A 257 43.36 13.17 -13.31
C GLY A 257 43.93 13.88 -14.52
N THR A 258 43.48 15.11 -14.75
CA THR A 258 44.26 16.07 -15.54
C THR A 258 45.55 16.28 -14.76
N GLU A 259 46.59 15.56 -15.16
CA GLU A 259 47.93 15.76 -14.65
C GLU A 259 48.24 17.26 -14.81
N PRO A 260 48.60 17.99 -13.74
CA PRO A 260 48.99 19.37 -13.89
C PRO A 260 50.19 19.38 -14.85
N ALA A 261 50.03 20.08 -15.98
CA ALA A 261 51.11 20.28 -16.92
C ALA A 261 52.29 20.87 -16.14
N GLY A 262 53.33 20.06 -15.96
CA GLY A 262 54.56 20.48 -15.30
C GLY A 262 55.14 21.66 -16.09
N GLY A 263 55.19 22.81 -15.43
CA GLY A 263 56.05 23.94 -15.81
C GLY A 263 57.44 23.75 -15.27
#